data_AF-A0A9X0R5K2-F1
#
_entry.id   AF-A0A9X0R5K2-F1
#
_cell.length_a   1.000
_cell.length_b   1.000
_cell.length_c   1.000
_cell.angle_alpha   90.00
_cell.angle_beta   90.00
_cell.angle_gamma   90.00
#
_symmetry.space_group_name_H-M   'P 1'
#
loop_
_entity.id
_entity.type
_entity.pdbx_description
1 polymer ?
#
loop_
_entity_poly.entity_id
_entity_poly.type
_entity_poly.pdbx_seq_one_letter_code
_entity_poly.pdbx_strand_id
1 'polypeptide(L)' 'MVRQPGFFDVEERLRDLSAKGDDLERIAELVDFAMFRAELERAVPRADGTRGGRPAFGHVLMFRILLLQAMHGLSDER' A
#
# COMPACT_ATOMS: atom_id res chain seq x y z
N MET A 1 -9.91 -22.71 11.71
CA MET A 1 -11.08 -21.82 11.87
C MET A 1 -10.56 -20.39 11.81
N VAL A 2 -10.99 -19.59 10.83
CA VAL A 2 -10.66 -18.15 10.81
C VAL A 2 -11.46 -17.49 11.93
N ARG A 3 -10.77 -16.91 12.91
CA ARG A 3 -11.42 -16.22 14.03
C ARG A 3 -12.07 -14.96 13.47
N GLN A 4 -13.35 -14.74 13.76
CA GLN A 4 -14.01 -13.48 13.42
C GLN A 4 -13.32 -12.37 14.21
N PRO A 5 -12.83 -11.30 13.56
CA PRO A 5 -12.30 -10.16 14.28
C PRO A 5 -13.42 -9.54 15.13
N GLY A 6 -13.10 -9.16 16.35
CA GLY A 6 -13.92 -8.29 17.17
C GLY A 6 -14.14 -6.94 16.48
N PHE A 7 -15.17 -6.22 16.93
CA PHE A 7 -15.59 -4.95 16.31
C PHE A 7 -14.47 -3.90 16.23
N PHE A 8 -13.50 -3.94 17.16
CA PHE A 8 -12.42 -2.96 17.26
C PHE A 8 -11.03 -3.49 16.85
N ASP A 9 -10.91 -4.76 16.46
CA ASP A 9 -9.61 -5.41 16.23
C ASP A 9 -8.77 -4.70 15.16
N VAL A 10 -9.41 -4.13 14.13
CA VAL A 10 -8.73 -3.38 13.06
C VAL A 10 -8.16 -2.07 13.59
N GLU A 11 -8.96 -1.31 14.35
CA GLU A 11 -8.52 -0.03 14.91
C GLU A 11 -7.40 -0.23 15.93
N GLU A 12 -7.52 -1.25 16.78
CA GLU A 12 -6.48 -1.61 17.75
C GLU A 12 -5.19 -2.01 17.03
N ARG A 13 -5.29 -2.82 15.97
CA ARG A 13 -4.13 -3.20 15.16
C ARG A 13 -3.46 -2.00 14.49
N LEU A 14 -4.25 -1.04 13.99
CA LEU A 14 -3.71 0.17 13.39
C LEU A 14 -3.00 1.04 14.43
N ARG A 15 -3.60 1.24 15.62
CA ARG A 15 -2.94 1.98 16.72
C ARG A 15 -1.64 1.32 17.15
N ASP A 16 -1.62 0.00 17.24
CA ASP A 16 -0.40 -0.75 17.56
C ASP A 16 0.70 -0.58 16.50
N LEU A 17 0.32 -0.45 15.22
CA LEU A 17 1.26 -0.19 14.13
C LEU A 17 1.81 1.24 14.22
N SER A 18 0.94 2.24 14.36
CA SER A 18 1.37 3.64 14.52
C SER A 18 2.26 3.81 15.75
N ALA A 19 1.93 3.15 16.88
CA ALA A 19 2.73 3.19 18.11
C ALA A 19 4.14 2.57 17.96
N LYS A 20 4.34 1.65 17.01
CA LYS A 20 5.65 1.08 16.69
C LYS A 20 6.49 1.99 15.78
N GLY A 21 5.92 3.10 15.31
CA GLY A 21 6.54 4.01 14.36
C GLY A 21 6.31 3.55 12.93
N ASP A 22 5.10 3.78 12.41
CA ASP A 22 4.77 3.49 11.01
C ASP A 22 5.56 4.44 10.09
N ASP A 23 6.50 3.87 9.35
CA ASP A 23 7.36 4.61 8.44
C ASP A 23 6.57 5.29 7.30
N LEU A 24 5.45 4.72 6.84
CA LEU A 24 4.62 5.37 5.83
C LEU A 24 3.88 6.58 6.39
N GLU A 25 3.44 6.54 7.65
CA GLU A 25 2.83 7.71 8.29
C GLU A 25 3.83 8.87 8.34
N ARG A 26 5.08 8.59 8.74
CA ARG A 26 6.15 9.60 8.80
C ARG A 26 6.49 10.21 7.43
N ILE A 27 6.49 9.39 6.37
CA ILE A 27 6.75 9.89 5.02
C ILE A 27 5.54 10.68 4.48
N ALA A 28 4.32 10.27 4.83
CA ALA A 28 3.11 10.98 4.43
C ALA A 28 3.02 12.40 5.00
N GLU A 29 3.67 12.68 6.14
CA GLU A 29 3.80 14.05 6.67
C GLU A 29 4.64 14.97 5.77
N LEU A 30 5.58 14.39 5.02
CA LEU A 30 6.54 15.14 4.19
C LEU A 30 6.16 15.17 2.72
N VAL A 31 5.46 14.13 2.24
CA VAL A 31 5.20 13.90 0.82
C VAL A 31 3.76 13.47 0.61
N ASP A 32 3.02 14.25 -0.18
CA ASP A 32 1.72 13.80 -0.70
C ASP A 32 1.93 12.76 -1.81
N PHE A 33 1.80 11.48 -1.49
CA PHE A 33 1.90 10.39 -2.46
C PHE A 33 0.95 10.53 -3.66
N ALA A 34 -0.18 11.23 -3.52
CA ALA A 34 -1.12 11.42 -4.62
C ALA A 34 -0.55 12.27 -5.75
N MET A 35 0.46 13.11 -5.47
CA MET A 35 1.11 13.96 -6.48
C MET A 35 1.78 13.15 -7.60
N PHE A 36 2.21 11.92 -7.32
CA PHE A 36 2.85 11.03 -8.30
C PHE A 36 1.86 10.28 -9.20
N ARG A 37 0.55 10.38 -8.95
CA ARG A 37 -0.46 9.58 -9.67
C ARG A 37 -0.31 9.67 -11.19
N ALA A 38 -0.30 10.89 -11.73
CA ALA A 38 -0.25 11.10 -13.18
C ALA A 38 1.05 10.56 -13.80
N GLU A 39 2.17 10.73 -13.10
CA GLU A 39 3.47 10.19 -13.52
C GLU A 39 3.47 8.66 -13.49
N LEU A 40 2.93 8.04 -12.44
CA LEU A 40 2.86 6.59 -12.27
C LEU A 40 1.92 5.94 -13.30
N GLU A 41 0.77 6.56 -13.59
CA GLU A 41 -0.17 6.07 -14.60
C GLU A 41 0.44 6.12 -16.00
N ARG A 42 1.27 7.12 -16.30
CA ARG A 42 2.00 7.23 -17.57
C ARG A 42 3.16 6.24 -17.66
N ALA A 43 3.92 6.07 -16.59
CA ALA A 43 5.10 5.21 -16.56
C ALA A 43 4.74 3.71 -16.54
N VAL A 44 3.63 3.35 -15.90
CA VAL A 44 3.17 1.96 -15.76
C VAL A 44 1.73 1.84 -16.28
N PRO A 45 1.52 1.90 -17.62
CA PRO A 45 0.20 1.76 -18.19
C PRO A 45 -0.35 0.36 -17.90
N ARG A 46 -1.65 0.29 -17.62
CA ARG A 46 -2.35 -0.97 -17.36
C ARG A 46 -3.38 -1.25 -18.42
N ALA A 47 -3.68 -2.54 -18.60
CA ALA A 47 -4.76 -2.96 -19.47
C ALA A 47 -6.10 -2.41 -18.96
N ASP A 48 -6.98 -2.10 -19.90
CA ASP A 48 -8.34 -1.57 -19.70
C ASP A 48 -9.32 -2.56 -19.01
N GLY A 49 -8.87 -3.78 -18.71
CA GLY A 49 -9.68 -4.80 -18.03
C GLY A 49 -10.67 -5.53 -18.93
N THR A 50 -10.66 -5.28 -20.25
CA THR A 50 -11.57 -5.92 -21.23
C THR A 50 -11.46 -7.45 -21.26
N ARG A 51 -10.28 -7.99 -20.94
CA ARG A 51 -10.00 -9.43 -20.88
C ARG A 51 -10.45 -10.09 -19.56
N GLY A 52 -11.11 -9.34 -18.67
CA GLY A 52 -11.51 -9.81 -17.35
C GLY A 52 -10.33 -9.97 -16.38
N GLY A 53 -10.61 -10.50 -15.19
CA GLY A 53 -9.64 -10.69 -14.10
C GLY A 53 -9.81 -9.71 -12.95
N ARG A 54 -9.05 -9.93 -11.87
CA ARG A 54 -9.07 -9.04 -10.69
C ARG A 54 -8.48 -7.68 -11.09
N PRO A 55 -9.15 -6.55 -10.77
CA PRO A 55 -8.58 -5.23 -10.98
C PRO A 55 -7.23 -5.08 -10.27
N ALA A 56 -6.26 -4.48 -10.95
CA ALA A 56 -4.96 -4.22 -10.37
C ALA A 56 -5.05 -3.17 -9.24
N PHE A 57 -4.25 -3.34 -8.18
CA PHE A 57 -4.18 -2.39 -7.07
C PHE A 57 -3.76 -1.00 -7.52
N GLY A 58 -4.40 0.08 -7.07
CA GLY A 58 -4.07 1.45 -7.54
C GLY A 58 -2.58 1.79 -7.48
N HIS A 59 -2.09 2.57 -8.46
CA HIS A 59 -0.66 2.88 -8.62
C HIS A 59 -0.03 3.50 -7.36
N VAL A 60 -0.71 4.46 -6.74
CA VAL A 60 -0.24 5.12 -5.50
C VAL A 60 -0.16 4.14 -4.32
N LEU A 61 -1.03 3.12 -4.29
CA LEU A 61 -0.92 2.06 -3.28
C LEU A 61 0.32 1.19 -3.53
N MET A 62 0.56 0.78 -4.79
CA MET A 62 1.76 -0.02 -5.11
C MET A 62 3.05 0.75 -4.89
N PHE A 63 3.06 2.04 -5.18
CA PHE A 63 4.22 2.88 -4.87
C PHE A 63 4.55 2.89 -3.37
N ARG A 64 3.54 3.02 -2.50
CA ARG A 64 3.72 2.91 -1.04
C ARG A 64 4.22 1.53 -0.60
N ILE A 65 3.70 0.46 -1.20
CA ILE A 65 4.17 -0.92 -0.89
C ILE A 65 5.63 -1.11 -1.31
N LEU A 66 6.02 -0.66 -2.49
CA LEU A 66 7.41 -0.77 -2.96
C LEU A 66 8.37 0.02 -2.06
N LEU A 67 7.92 1.18 -1.55
CA LEU A 67 8.70 1.95 -0.59
C LEU A 67 8.92 1.18 0.72
N LEU A 68 7.85 0.58 1.27
CA LEU A 68 7.96 -0.31 2.44
C LEU A 68 8.91 -1.48 2.19
N GLN A 69 8.81 -2.13 1.02
CA GLN A 69 9.69 -3.22 0.65
C GLN A 69 11.16 -2.78 0.63
N ALA A 70 11.45 -1.64 -0.01
CA ALA A 70 12.79 -1.08 -0.08
C ALA A 70 13.35 -0.72 1.31
N MET A 71 12.53 -0.16 2.19
CA MET A 71 12.94 0.23 3.54
C MET A 71 13.26 -0.96 4.44
N HIS A 72 12.53 -2.06 4.29
CA HIS A 72 12.71 -3.26 5.11
C HIS A 72 13.55 -4.35 4.43
N GLY A 73 14.13 -4.06 3.25
CA GLY A 73 14.92 -5.02 2.50
C GLY A 73 14.13 -6.25 2.05
N LEU A 74 12.82 -6.11 1.89
CA LEU A 74 11.95 -7.19 1.45
C LEU A 74 12.12 -7.35 -0.07
N SER A 75 12.61 -8.51 -0.48
CA SER A 75 12.55 -8.92 -1.88
C SER A 75 11.22 -9.62 -2.13
N ASP A 76 10.70 -9.46 -3.34
CA ASP A 76 9.68 -10.36 -3.88
C ASP A 76 10.38 -11.70 -4.11
N GLU A 77 10.37 -12.58 -3.09
CA GLU A 77 10.80 -13.97 -3.29
C GLU A 77 9.76 -14.65 -4.18
N ARG A 78 10.22 -15.20 -5.30
CA ARG A 78 9.41 -15.93 -6.28
C ARG A 78 9.07 -17.34 -5.82
#